data_AF-A0A966ERL0-F1
#
_entry.id   AF-A0A966ERL0-F1
#
_cell.length_a   1.000
_cell.length_b   1.000
_cell.length_c   1.000
_cell.angle_alpha   90.00
_cell.angle_beta   90.00
_cell.angle_gamma   90.00
#
_symmetry.space_group_name_H-M   'P 1'
#
loop_
_entity.id
_entity.type
_entity.pdbx_description
1 polymer ?
#
loop_
_entity_poly.entity_id
_entity_poly.type
_entity_poly.pdbx_seq_one_letter_code
_entity_poly.pdbx_strand_id
1 'polypeptide(L)'
;MQEQNNTSPQTSKQTTDAVGPQSSLLKDFAIPLSIVTAGVFIGAGLYFGGSTPAAAPTQAVSLESKLLTLAQAAGANKKDFTSCLEKKETLALVQEDTNNAVSTGGQGTPWAIIVGPSGKKYSVSGALPQATIEQMIALAMAEGESPVTDSAAVEALENMTPVNDGDHIKGNLDAKVVVVEYSDFDCPFCARFHATLNAIVKKYPATDVAWVYRHFPLEQLHPNAETVAVAAECVAKLEGNEAFWKFADSYLK
;
A
#
# COMPACT_ATOMS: atom_id res chain seq x y z
N MET A 1 70.08 -14.48 -21.40
CA MET A 1 71.20 -14.57 -20.43
C MET A 1 70.91 -13.58 -19.33
N GLN A 2 70.82 -14.06 -18.08
CA GLN A 2 71.13 -13.36 -16.83
C GLN A 2 70.26 -12.15 -16.42
N GLU A 3 69.85 -11.93 -15.17
CA GLU A 3 69.93 -12.71 -13.92
C GLU A 3 69.03 -12.03 -12.87
N GLN A 4 68.91 -12.67 -11.72
CA GLN A 4 67.89 -12.62 -10.67
C GLN A 4 68.02 -11.47 -9.64
N ASN A 5 66.94 -11.19 -8.90
CA ASN A 5 66.79 -11.34 -7.43
C ASN A 5 65.54 -10.55 -6.95
N ASN A 6 64.43 -11.15 -6.47
CA ASN A 6 64.20 -11.97 -5.27
C ASN A 6 64.47 -11.26 -3.94
N THR A 7 63.43 -10.88 -3.17
CA THR A 7 63.25 -11.30 -1.76
C THR A 7 61.83 -11.00 -1.23
N SER A 8 61.11 -12.05 -0.86
CA SER A 8 60.14 -12.14 0.26
C SER A 8 60.72 -13.22 1.21
N PRO A 9 60.19 -13.58 2.40
CA PRO A 9 59.08 -13.05 3.22
C PRO A 9 59.47 -12.85 4.71
N GLN A 10 58.59 -12.31 5.55
CA GLN A 10 58.61 -12.58 7.00
C GLN A 10 57.20 -12.78 7.56
N THR A 11 57.01 -13.99 8.06
CA THR A 11 55.99 -14.50 8.99
C THR A 11 56.15 -13.94 10.40
N SER A 12 55.04 -13.70 11.11
CA SER A 12 54.99 -13.93 12.56
C SER A 12 53.67 -14.57 12.97
N LYS A 13 53.80 -15.69 13.68
CA LYS A 13 52.76 -16.58 14.24
C LYS A 13 52.16 -16.02 15.54
N GLN A 14 50.91 -16.43 15.80
CA GLN A 14 50.24 -16.86 17.06
C GLN A 14 50.33 -15.94 18.29
N THR A 15 49.22 -15.66 19.00
CA THR A 15 48.60 -16.53 20.02
C THR A 15 47.08 -16.30 20.08
N THR A 16 46.22 -17.32 19.88
CA THR A 16 45.54 -18.12 20.92
C THR A 16 45.24 -17.38 22.23
N ASP A 17 43.95 -17.22 22.55
CA ASP A 17 43.38 -17.65 23.83
C ASP A 17 41.87 -17.81 23.70
N ALA A 18 41.36 -18.84 24.36
CA ALA A 18 39.99 -19.31 24.30
C ALA A 18 39.43 -19.50 25.72
N VAL A 19 38.10 -19.45 25.80
CA VAL A 19 37.21 -20.03 26.83
C VAL A 19 37.13 -19.36 28.21
N GLY A 20 35.90 -19.02 28.59
CA GLY A 20 35.48 -18.97 30.00
C GLY A 20 34.17 -18.23 30.24
N PRO A 21 33.03 -18.92 30.49
CA PRO A 21 31.76 -18.30 30.84
C PRO A 21 31.71 -18.03 32.34
N GLN A 22 31.25 -16.85 32.75
CA GLN A 22 30.97 -16.53 34.15
C GLN A 22 29.46 -16.46 34.36
N SER A 23 29.02 -17.39 35.18
CA SER A 23 27.66 -17.64 35.63
C SER A 23 27.13 -16.56 36.55
N SER A 24 25.81 -16.58 36.68
CA SER A 24 25.06 -16.38 37.93
C SER A 24 25.25 -15.04 38.65
N LEU A 25 24.24 -14.18 38.57
CA LEU A 25 23.86 -13.30 39.69
C LEU A 25 22.41 -12.81 39.48
N LEU A 26 21.48 -13.77 39.45
CA LEU A 26 20.10 -13.52 39.85
C LEU A 26 20.12 -13.37 41.37
N LYS A 27 19.88 -12.15 41.85
CA LYS A 27 19.59 -11.86 43.26
C LYS A 27 18.29 -11.08 43.32
N ASP A 28 17.23 -11.83 43.67
CA ASP A 28 16.23 -11.47 44.66
C ASP A 28 16.02 -9.97 44.88
N PHE A 29 15.14 -9.36 44.07
CA PHE A 29 14.55 -8.08 44.41
C PHE A 29 13.16 -8.32 45.00
N ALA A 30 13.12 -8.55 46.31
CA ALA A 30 11.91 -8.54 47.10
C ALA A 30 11.31 -7.12 47.06
N ILE A 31 10.14 -6.98 46.44
CA ILE A 31 9.36 -5.73 46.44
C ILE A 31 8.58 -5.67 47.76
N PRO A 32 8.83 -4.70 48.65
CA PRO A 32 8.06 -4.56 49.88
C PRO A 32 6.64 -4.06 49.58
N LEU A 33 5.68 -4.89 50.01
CA LEU A 33 4.25 -4.65 50.08
C LEU A 33 3.97 -3.34 50.85
N SER A 34 3.79 -2.24 50.12
CA SER A 34 3.50 -0.94 50.71
C SER A 34 1.99 -0.72 50.80
N ILE A 35 1.47 -0.99 52.00
CA ILE A 35 0.40 -0.29 52.72
C ILE A 35 -0.77 0.24 51.87
N VAL A 36 -1.89 -0.47 51.94
CA VAL A 36 -3.23 0.02 51.62
C VAL A 36 -3.60 1.10 52.64
N THR A 37 -3.47 2.37 52.26
CA THR A 37 -4.12 3.48 52.99
C THR A 37 -5.53 3.67 52.44
N ALA A 38 -6.51 3.25 53.23
CA ALA A 38 -7.92 3.57 53.04
C ALA A 38 -8.14 5.08 53.23
N GLY A 39 -8.09 5.84 52.14
CA GLY A 39 -8.50 7.23 52.10
C GLY A 39 -9.98 7.34 51.75
N VAL A 40 -10.82 7.45 52.78
CA VAL A 40 -12.23 7.84 52.66
C VAL A 40 -12.29 9.30 52.21
N PHE A 41 -12.56 9.53 50.93
CA PHE A 41 -12.95 10.85 50.41
C PHE A 41 -14.46 10.87 50.20
N ILE A 42 -15.17 11.41 51.19
CA ILE A 42 -16.53 11.89 51.05
C ILE A 42 -16.45 13.23 50.31
N GLY A 43 -16.68 13.18 49.01
CA GLY A 43 -16.84 14.36 48.16
C GLY A 43 -18.23 14.35 47.54
N ALA A 44 -19.16 15.04 48.18
CA ALA A 44 -20.51 15.26 47.69
C ALA A 44 -20.50 16.03 46.36
N GLY A 45 -21.46 15.70 45.50
CA GLY A 45 -21.44 16.00 44.08
C GLY A 45 -21.55 17.46 43.70
N LEU A 46 -20.98 17.75 42.54
CA LEU A 46 -21.57 18.61 41.52
C LEU A 46 -21.45 17.86 40.20
N TYR A 47 -22.52 17.14 39.86
CA TYR A 47 -22.76 16.58 38.54
C TYR A 47 -22.94 17.77 37.57
N PHE A 48 -21.86 18.19 36.91
CA PHE A 48 -21.97 18.99 35.69
C PHE A 48 -22.03 18.04 34.50
N GLY A 49 -23.04 18.29 33.68
CA GLY A 49 -23.60 17.36 32.72
C GLY A 49 -22.59 16.76 31.75
N GLY A 50 -22.80 15.48 31.46
CA GLY A 50 -22.14 14.80 30.37
C GLY A 50 -22.32 15.58 29.07
N SER A 51 -21.20 16.03 28.53
CA SER A 51 -21.07 16.27 27.10
C SER A 51 -21.27 14.93 26.40
N THR A 52 -22.50 14.70 25.96
CA THR A 52 -22.78 13.72 24.91
C THR A 52 -22.03 14.17 23.65
N PRO A 53 -21.07 13.41 23.11
CA PRO A 53 -20.67 13.61 21.72
C PRO A 53 -21.77 13.00 20.85
N ALA A 54 -22.86 13.74 20.64
CA ALA A 54 -23.94 13.36 19.74
C ALA A 54 -23.98 14.37 18.58
N ALA A 55 -23.23 14.06 17.52
CA ALA A 55 -23.73 14.03 16.14
C ALA A 55 -22.58 13.90 15.11
N ALA A 56 -22.20 12.67 14.77
CA ALA A 56 -21.62 12.34 13.45
C ALA A 56 -22.54 11.50 12.51
N PRO A 57 -23.89 11.64 12.47
CA PRO A 57 -24.73 10.80 11.60
C PRO A 57 -25.02 11.38 10.21
N THR A 58 -24.65 12.64 9.91
CA THR A 58 -25.01 13.25 8.61
C THR A 58 -24.01 12.92 7.48
N GLN A 59 -22.72 12.81 7.80
CA GLN A 59 -21.68 12.52 6.81
C GLN A 59 -21.65 11.04 6.40
N ALA A 60 -21.82 10.11 7.36
CA ALA A 60 -21.88 8.68 7.06
C ALA A 60 -23.05 8.32 6.13
N VAL A 61 -24.23 8.88 6.38
CA VAL A 61 -25.41 8.71 5.50
C VAL A 61 -25.16 9.29 4.10
N SER A 62 -24.39 10.38 3.99
CA SER A 62 -24.04 10.96 2.69
C SER A 62 -23.05 10.11 1.89
N LEU A 63 -22.11 9.44 2.56
CA LEU A 63 -21.16 8.55 1.90
C LEU A 63 -21.83 7.25 1.46
N GLU A 64 -22.55 6.57 2.35
CA GLU A 64 -23.24 5.30 2.04
C GLU A 64 -24.20 5.45 0.85
N SER A 65 -24.97 6.54 0.82
CA SER A 65 -25.86 6.84 -0.31
C SER A 65 -25.12 7.13 -1.61
N LYS A 66 -23.98 7.84 -1.55
CA LYS A 66 -23.09 8.04 -2.70
C LYS A 66 -22.53 6.70 -3.20
N LEU A 67 -21.98 5.88 -2.32
CA LEU A 67 -21.41 4.57 -2.65
C LEU A 67 -22.46 3.65 -3.28
N LEU A 68 -23.65 3.58 -2.69
CA LEU A 68 -24.76 2.81 -3.25
C LEU A 68 -25.16 3.30 -4.64
N THR A 69 -25.24 4.62 -4.84
CA THR A 69 -25.58 5.21 -6.16
C THR A 69 -24.55 4.82 -7.22
N LEU A 70 -23.26 4.88 -6.87
CA LEU A 70 -22.17 4.50 -7.78
C LEU A 70 -22.15 2.99 -8.05
N ALA A 71 -22.36 2.16 -7.03
CA ALA A 71 -22.45 0.71 -7.16
C ALA A 71 -23.61 0.30 -8.07
N GLN A 72 -24.79 0.90 -7.90
CA GLN A 72 -25.94 0.65 -8.76
C GLN A 72 -25.69 1.12 -10.21
N ALA A 73 -25.01 2.25 -10.39
CA ALA A 73 -24.60 2.72 -11.72
C ALA A 73 -23.58 1.78 -12.40
N ALA A 74 -22.79 1.05 -11.61
CA ALA A 74 -21.87 0.02 -12.09
C ALA A 74 -22.56 -1.34 -12.35
N GLY A 75 -23.81 -1.51 -11.91
CA GLY A 75 -24.63 -2.72 -12.13
C GLY A 75 -25.08 -3.44 -10.86
N ALA A 76 -24.50 -3.12 -9.71
CA ALA A 76 -24.68 -3.89 -8.49
C ALA A 76 -26.11 -3.80 -7.93
N ASN A 77 -26.65 -4.94 -7.51
CA ASN A 77 -27.91 -4.97 -6.77
C ASN A 77 -27.75 -4.27 -5.41
N LYS A 78 -28.70 -3.39 -5.07
CA LYS A 78 -28.70 -2.66 -3.78
C LYS A 78 -28.54 -3.58 -2.57
N LYS A 79 -29.32 -4.67 -2.50
CA LYS A 79 -29.34 -5.56 -1.34
C LYS A 79 -28.01 -6.28 -1.18
N ASP A 80 -27.47 -6.81 -2.28
CA ASP A 80 -26.25 -7.60 -2.26
C ASP A 80 -25.02 -6.72 -1.99
N PHE A 81 -24.98 -5.53 -2.62
CA PHE A 81 -23.96 -4.53 -2.34
C PHE A 81 -23.97 -4.07 -0.88
N THR A 82 -25.15 -3.69 -0.34
CA THR A 82 -25.28 -3.29 1.06
C THR A 82 -24.85 -4.40 2.00
N SER A 83 -25.26 -5.66 1.73
CA SER A 83 -24.80 -6.80 2.53
C SER A 83 -23.27 -6.97 2.48
N CYS A 84 -22.67 -6.89 1.29
CA CYS A 84 -21.22 -7.03 1.14
C CYS A 84 -20.46 -5.95 1.92
N LEU A 85 -20.91 -4.69 1.82
CA LEU A 85 -20.30 -3.55 2.47
C LEU A 85 -20.45 -3.61 3.99
N GLU A 86 -21.66 -3.87 4.52
CA GLU A 86 -21.93 -3.97 5.96
C GLU A 86 -21.12 -5.09 6.64
N LYS A 87 -20.94 -6.21 5.94
CA LYS A 87 -20.14 -7.35 6.42
C LYS A 87 -18.65 -7.19 6.18
N LYS A 88 -18.21 -6.13 5.48
CA LYS A 88 -16.83 -5.91 5.06
C LYS A 88 -16.21 -7.15 4.38
N GLU A 89 -16.96 -7.82 3.50
CA GLU A 89 -16.57 -9.14 2.97
C GLU A 89 -15.24 -9.12 2.18
N THR A 90 -14.83 -7.96 1.70
CA THR A 90 -13.64 -7.74 0.87
C THR A 90 -12.51 -7.03 1.58
N LEU A 91 -12.64 -6.75 2.90
CA LEU A 91 -11.62 -6.04 3.67
C LEU A 91 -10.24 -6.71 3.63
N ALA A 92 -10.21 -8.05 3.60
CA ALA A 92 -8.96 -8.79 3.55
C ALA A 92 -8.14 -8.47 2.28
N LEU A 93 -8.79 -8.28 1.13
CA LEU A 93 -8.14 -7.90 -0.13
C LEU A 93 -7.54 -6.50 -0.02
N VAL A 94 -8.31 -5.55 0.53
CA VAL A 94 -7.85 -4.17 0.76
C VAL A 94 -6.62 -4.13 1.68
N GLN A 95 -6.61 -4.95 2.74
CA GLN A 95 -5.48 -5.02 3.66
C GLN A 95 -4.25 -5.71 3.03
N GLU A 96 -4.47 -6.72 2.19
CA GLU A 96 -3.40 -7.38 1.45
C GLU A 96 -2.69 -6.40 0.50
N ASP A 97 -3.46 -5.65 -0.29
CA ASP A 97 -2.92 -4.61 -1.16
C ASP A 97 -2.17 -3.52 -0.37
N THR A 98 -2.74 -3.08 0.75
CA THR A 98 -2.13 -2.08 1.64
C THR A 98 -0.78 -2.57 2.16
N ASN A 99 -0.72 -3.83 2.61
CA ASN A 99 0.52 -4.43 3.09
C ASN A 99 1.54 -4.56 1.95
N ASN A 100 1.08 -4.86 0.73
CA ASN A 100 1.96 -4.96 -0.43
C ASN A 100 2.51 -3.60 -0.89
N ALA A 101 1.71 -2.54 -0.79
CA ALA A 101 2.18 -1.18 -1.03
C ALA A 101 3.32 -0.82 -0.06
N VAL A 102 3.16 -1.12 1.23
CA VAL A 102 4.19 -0.86 2.24
C VAL A 102 5.42 -1.74 2.02
N SER A 103 5.26 -3.03 1.74
CA SER A 103 6.39 -3.96 1.53
C SER A 103 7.24 -3.62 0.30
N THR A 104 6.65 -2.89 -0.66
CA THR A 104 7.34 -2.39 -1.84
C THR A 104 7.96 -1.01 -1.68
N GLY A 105 7.85 -0.39 -0.50
CA GLY A 105 8.44 0.91 -0.18
C GLY A 105 7.48 2.10 -0.31
N GLY A 106 6.19 1.85 -0.54
CA GLY A 106 5.15 2.87 -0.57
C GLY A 106 4.98 3.55 0.80
N GLN A 107 5.10 4.88 0.82
CA GLN A 107 4.95 5.71 2.02
C GLN A 107 3.76 6.69 1.91
N GLY A 108 3.04 6.65 0.80
CA GLY A 108 1.91 7.52 0.51
C GLY A 108 1.32 7.17 -0.85
N THR A 109 0.24 7.86 -1.23
CA THR A 109 -0.47 7.61 -2.49
C THR A 109 -0.51 8.84 -3.41
N PRO A 110 -0.53 8.64 -4.74
CA PRO A 110 -0.40 7.35 -5.42
C PRO A 110 1.04 6.80 -5.33
N TRP A 111 1.16 5.49 -5.17
CA TRP A 111 2.41 4.76 -5.29
C TRP A 111 2.28 3.80 -6.46
N ALA A 112 3.21 3.81 -7.40
CA ALA A 112 3.11 2.94 -8.58
C ALA A 112 4.43 2.24 -8.88
N ILE A 113 4.32 1.05 -9.47
CA ILE A 113 5.43 0.24 -9.92
C ILE A 113 5.17 -0.10 -11.38
N ILE A 114 6.07 0.32 -12.25
CA ILE A 114 6.05 -0.02 -13.67
C ILE A 114 6.89 -1.28 -13.84
N VAL A 115 6.29 -2.32 -14.40
CA VAL A 115 6.93 -3.60 -14.69
C VAL A 115 7.25 -3.66 -16.17
N GLY A 116 8.52 -3.78 -16.52
CA GLY A 116 8.99 -3.95 -17.90
C GLY A 116 8.89 -5.40 -18.40
N PRO A 117 9.14 -5.64 -19.70
CA PRO A 117 9.05 -6.96 -20.33
C PRO A 117 9.85 -8.09 -19.63
N SER A 118 11.00 -7.77 -19.05
CA SER A 118 11.86 -8.71 -18.32
C SER A 118 11.42 -8.98 -16.88
N GLY A 119 10.42 -8.25 -16.39
CA GLY A 119 10.05 -8.18 -14.97
C GLY A 119 10.82 -7.12 -14.18
N LYS A 120 11.71 -6.34 -14.82
CA LYS A 120 12.39 -5.19 -14.18
C LYS A 120 11.38 -4.16 -13.71
N LYS A 121 11.54 -3.68 -12.48
CA LYS A 121 10.58 -2.79 -11.80
C LYS A 121 11.12 -1.38 -11.68
N TYR A 122 10.24 -0.39 -11.89
CA TYR A 122 10.56 1.03 -11.79
C TYR A 122 9.50 1.70 -10.91
N SER A 123 9.90 2.25 -9.77
CA SER A 123 8.96 2.91 -8.88
C SER A 123 8.62 4.34 -9.33
N VAL A 124 7.39 4.74 -9.08
CA VAL A 124 6.86 6.09 -9.28
C VAL A 124 6.15 6.49 -7.99
N SER A 125 6.59 7.60 -7.39
CA SER A 125 5.97 8.16 -6.19
C SER A 125 5.24 9.45 -6.51
N GLY A 126 3.96 9.51 -6.16
CA GLY A 126 3.11 10.68 -6.32
C GLY A 126 2.51 10.83 -7.72
N ALA A 127 1.61 11.81 -7.84
CA ALA A 127 0.87 12.08 -9.07
C ALA A 127 1.72 12.86 -10.09
N LEU A 128 2.62 12.16 -10.79
CA LEU A 128 3.47 12.77 -11.80
C LEU A 128 2.69 13.15 -13.07
N PRO A 129 3.16 14.15 -13.84
CA PRO A 129 2.56 14.52 -15.12
C PRO A 129 2.58 13.36 -16.13
N GLN A 130 1.60 13.33 -17.04
CA GLN A 130 1.51 12.31 -18.10
C GLN A 130 2.82 12.14 -18.87
N ALA A 131 3.48 13.23 -19.28
CA ALA A 131 4.73 13.15 -20.03
C ALA A 131 5.84 12.43 -19.25
N THR A 132 5.89 12.59 -17.93
CA THR A 132 6.87 11.91 -17.08
C THR A 132 6.57 10.42 -16.98
N ILE A 133 5.30 10.04 -16.83
CA ILE A 133 4.93 8.61 -16.83
C ILE A 133 5.20 7.97 -18.19
N GLU A 134 4.91 8.66 -19.29
CA GLU A 134 5.23 8.18 -20.64
C GLU A 134 6.74 7.96 -20.82
N GLN A 135 7.59 8.85 -20.27
CA GLN A 135 9.04 8.64 -20.28
C GLN A 135 9.45 7.41 -19.45
N MET A 136 8.84 7.19 -18.29
CA MET A 136 9.10 6.02 -17.46
C MET A 136 8.63 4.72 -18.11
N ILE A 137 7.48 4.72 -18.78
CA ILE A 137 7.01 3.58 -19.57
C ILE A 137 7.96 3.32 -20.73
N ALA A 138 8.41 4.36 -21.45
CA ALA A 138 9.39 4.20 -22.53
C ALA A 138 10.73 3.64 -22.03
N LEU A 139 11.18 4.08 -20.86
CA LEU A 139 12.36 3.54 -20.19
C LEU A 139 12.19 2.05 -19.86
N ALA A 140 11.03 1.67 -19.29
CA ALA A 140 10.71 0.27 -18.97
C ALA A 140 10.58 -0.61 -20.22
N MET A 141 9.91 -0.12 -21.26
CA MET A 141 9.83 -0.80 -22.56
C MET A 141 11.20 -1.05 -23.18
N ALA A 142 12.16 -0.15 -22.96
CA ALA A 142 13.53 -0.26 -23.45
C ALA A 142 14.47 -1.02 -22.50
N GLU A 143 13.99 -1.54 -21.37
CA GLU A 143 14.79 -2.19 -20.33
C GLU A 143 15.93 -1.29 -19.82
N GLY A 144 15.69 0.03 -19.77
CA GLY A 144 16.67 1.01 -19.35
C GLY A 144 17.05 0.89 -17.88
N GLU A 145 18.10 1.61 -17.47
CA GLU A 145 18.52 1.59 -16.06
C GLU A 145 17.45 2.22 -15.15
N SER A 146 17.20 1.61 -13.99
CA SER A 146 16.23 2.17 -13.05
C SER A 146 16.78 3.48 -12.48
N PRO A 147 15.96 4.55 -12.38
CA PRO A 147 16.39 5.78 -11.72
C PRO A 147 16.56 5.60 -10.22
N VAL A 148 16.05 4.50 -9.64
CA VAL A 148 16.27 4.13 -8.26
C VAL A 148 17.63 3.43 -8.16
N THR A 149 18.61 4.13 -7.59
CA THR A 149 19.97 3.60 -7.37
C THR A 149 20.19 3.07 -5.95
N ASP A 150 19.21 3.26 -5.06
CA ASP A 150 19.28 2.78 -3.69
C ASP A 150 18.97 1.27 -3.64
N SER A 151 19.92 0.47 -3.15
CA SER A 151 19.80 -1.00 -3.12
C SER A 151 18.60 -1.46 -2.30
N ALA A 152 18.32 -0.80 -1.17
CA ALA A 152 17.20 -1.19 -0.31
C ALA A 152 15.85 -0.91 -0.98
N ALA A 153 15.72 0.21 -1.69
CA ALA A 153 14.54 0.51 -2.50
C ALA A 153 14.37 -0.48 -3.66
N VAL A 154 15.45 -0.87 -4.33
CA VAL A 154 15.40 -1.91 -5.39
C VAL A 154 14.97 -3.26 -4.81
N GLU A 155 15.54 -3.68 -3.68
CA GLU A 155 15.18 -4.91 -2.98
C GLU A 155 13.72 -4.91 -2.53
N ALA A 156 13.18 -3.78 -2.06
CA ALA A 156 11.79 -3.66 -1.65
C ALA A 156 10.82 -3.92 -2.82
N LEU A 157 11.13 -3.46 -4.04
CA LEU A 157 10.28 -3.68 -5.20
C LEU A 157 10.10 -5.17 -5.54
N GLU A 158 11.05 -6.03 -5.16
CA GLU A 158 10.92 -7.48 -5.36
C GLU A 158 9.86 -8.13 -4.45
N ASN A 159 9.39 -7.42 -3.41
CA ASN A 159 8.26 -7.86 -2.59
C ASN A 159 6.89 -7.62 -3.25
N MET A 160 6.83 -7.01 -4.44
CA MET A 160 5.57 -6.77 -5.14
C MET A 160 4.89 -8.11 -5.46
N THR A 161 3.64 -8.27 -5.01
CA THR A 161 2.86 -9.47 -5.34
C THR A 161 2.69 -9.52 -6.86
N PRO A 162 3.00 -10.65 -7.53
CA PRO A 162 2.84 -10.77 -8.97
C PRO A 162 1.42 -10.43 -9.41
N VAL A 163 1.31 -9.74 -10.55
CA VAL A 163 0.00 -9.43 -11.14
C VAL A 163 -0.64 -10.72 -11.64
N ASN A 164 -1.93 -10.88 -11.40
CA ASN A 164 -2.72 -12.04 -11.85
C ASN A 164 -4.13 -11.62 -12.29
N ASP A 165 -4.95 -12.59 -12.72
CA ASP A 165 -6.31 -12.37 -13.23
C ASP A 165 -7.33 -11.94 -12.15
N GLY A 166 -6.96 -12.01 -10.87
CA GLY A 166 -7.73 -11.46 -9.75
C GLY A 166 -7.51 -9.95 -9.53
N ASP A 167 -6.51 -9.34 -10.16
CA ASP A 167 -6.28 -7.89 -10.09
C ASP A 167 -7.30 -7.10 -10.94
N HIS A 168 -7.55 -5.84 -10.56
CA HIS A 168 -8.35 -4.92 -11.38
C HIS A 168 -7.50 -4.38 -12.53
N ILE A 169 -7.74 -4.88 -13.74
CA ILE A 169 -6.91 -4.61 -14.92
C ILE A 169 -7.67 -3.77 -15.94
N LYS A 170 -7.07 -2.65 -16.37
CA LYS A 170 -7.47 -1.87 -17.54
C LYS A 170 -6.44 -2.09 -18.66
N GLY A 171 -6.86 -2.77 -19.73
CA GLY A 171 -5.97 -3.19 -20.81
C GLY A 171 -5.83 -4.72 -20.88
N ASN A 172 -4.71 -5.21 -21.41
CA ASN A 172 -4.42 -6.64 -21.50
C ASN A 172 -3.25 -7.01 -20.57
N LEU A 173 -3.39 -8.05 -19.75
CA LEU A 173 -2.34 -8.50 -18.84
C LEU A 173 -1.06 -8.97 -19.58
N ASP A 174 -1.19 -9.39 -20.84
CA ASP A 174 -0.05 -9.74 -21.71
C ASP A 174 0.65 -8.50 -22.30
N ALA A 175 0.32 -7.29 -21.83
CA ALA A 175 0.99 -6.07 -22.26
C ALA A 175 2.48 -6.10 -21.89
N LYS A 176 3.31 -5.53 -22.77
CA LYS A 176 4.77 -5.43 -22.54
C LYS A 176 5.12 -4.72 -21.24
N VAL A 177 4.33 -3.70 -20.88
CA VAL A 177 4.49 -2.94 -19.64
C VAL A 177 3.19 -2.96 -18.86
N VAL A 178 3.29 -3.25 -17.57
CA VAL A 178 2.18 -3.17 -16.62
C VAL A 178 2.48 -2.11 -15.58
N VAL A 179 1.58 -1.14 -15.42
CA VAL A 179 1.64 -0.14 -14.36
C VAL A 179 0.77 -0.62 -13.21
N VAL A 180 1.36 -1.03 -12.09
CA VAL A 180 0.65 -1.39 -10.87
C VAL A 180 0.56 -0.16 -9.99
N GLU A 181 -0.62 0.39 -9.81
CA GLU A 181 -0.89 1.56 -8.96
C GLU A 181 -1.55 1.13 -7.64
N TYR A 182 -0.97 1.54 -6.54
CA TYR A 182 -1.53 1.53 -5.20
C TYR A 182 -2.14 2.91 -4.90
N SER A 183 -3.45 2.94 -4.74
CA SER A 183 -4.22 4.19 -4.71
C SER A 183 -5.25 4.22 -3.57
N ASP A 184 -5.58 5.45 -3.19
CA ASP A 184 -6.58 5.80 -2.19
C ASP A 184 -7.68 6.61 -2.87
N PHE A 185 -8.93 6.13 -2.78
CA PHE A 185 -10.08 6.76 -3.42
C PHE A 185 -10.35 8.20 -2.96
N ASP A 186 -10.02 8.54 -1.72
CA ASP A 186 -10.25 9.87 -1.15
C ASP A 186 -9.03 10.80 -1.31
N CYS A 187 -7.92 10.31 -1.89
CA CYS A 187 -6.73 11.11 -2.12
C CYS A 187 -6.86 11.99 -3.38
N PRO A 188 -6.76 13.33 -3.28
CA PRO A 188 -6.86 14.22 -4.43
C PRO A 188 -5.66 14.13 -5.40
N PHE A 189 -4.54 13.55 -4.97
CA PHE A 189 -3.43 13.22 -5.89
C PHE A 189 -3.74 11.95 -6.67
N CYS A 190 -4.38 10.95 -6.05
CA CYS A 190 -4.83 9.74 -6.75
C CYS A 190 -5.87 10.07 -7.82
N ALA A 191 -6.85 10.95 -7.56
CA ALA A 191 -7.79 11.38 -8.60
C ALA A 191 -7.11 12.02 -9.83
N ARG A 192 -6.07 12.83 -9.62
CA ARG A 192 -5.26 13.38 -10.72
C ARG A 192 -4.46 12.31 -11.46
N PHE A 193 -3.91 11.35 -10.73
CA PHE A 193 -3.13 10.27 -11.33
C PHE A 193 -4.01 9.27 -12.08
N HIS A 194 -5.22 9.01 -11.58
CA HIS A 194 -6.28 8.25 -12.25
C HIS A 194 -6.61 8.85 -13.62
N ALA A 195 -6.71 10.18 -13.72
CA ALA A 195 -6.90 10.86 -15.01
C ALA A 195 -5.67 10.70 -15.94
N THR A 196 -4.46 10.80 -15.38
CA THR A 196 -3.20 10.56 -16.12
C THR A 196 -3.13 9.14 -16.69
N LEU A 197 -3.37 8.11 -15.87
CA LEU A 197 -3.29 6.72 -16.32
C LEU A 197 -4.41 6.38 -17.30
N ASN A 198 -5.62 6.92 -17.12
CA ASN A 198 -6.69 6.83 -18.11
C ASN A 198 -6.26 7.38 -19.49
N ALA A 199 -5.61 8.54 -19.53
CA ALA A 199 -5.11 9.12 -20.77
C ALA A 199 -4.03 8.22 -21.43
N ILE A 200 -3.18 7.60 -20.62
CA ILE A 200 -2.11 6.70 -21.07
C ILE A 200 -2.69 5.41 -21.65
N VAL A 201 -3.50 4.67 -20.90
CA VAL A 201 -4.06 3.40 -21.39
C VAL A 201 -4.98 3.58 -22.60
N LYS A 202 -5.56 4.77 -22.77
CA LYS A 202 -6.31 5.13 -23.98
C LYS A 202 -5.41 5.43 -25.19
N LYS A 203 -4.21 5.97 -24.95
CA LYS A 203 -3.26 6.37 -25.99
C LYS A 203 -2.44 5.19 -26.52
N TYR A 204 -2.01 4.28 -25.64
CA TYR A 204 -1.20 3.13 -26.02
C TYR A 204 -2.05 1.97 -26.56
N PRO A 205 -1.51 1.15 -27.48
CA PRO A 205 -2.12 -0.12 -27.83
C PRO A 205 -2.26 -1.02 -26.59
N ALA A 206 -3.33 -1.81 -26.53
CA ALA A 206 -3.57 -2.74 -25.43
C ALA A 206 -2.46 -3.80 -25.25
N THR A 207 -1.64 -4.04 -26.28
CA THR A 207 -0.48 -4.95 -26.22
C THR A 207 0.77 -4.32 -25.62
N ASP A 208 0.80 -3.00 -25.44
CA ASP A 208 1.99 -2.28 -24.99
C ASP A 208 1.89 -1.86 -23.53
N VAL A 209 0.72 -1.37 -23.10
CA VAL A 209 0.51 -0.89 -21.72
C VAL A 209 -0.79 -1.41 -21.14
N ALA A 210 -0.71 -1.96 -19.92
CA ALA A 210 -1.85 -2.21 -19.06
C ALA A 210 -1.68 -1.51 -17.71
N TRP A 211 -2.80 -1.28 -17.04
CA TRP A 211 -2.87 -0.67 -15.72
C TRP A 211 -3.60 -1.60 -14.76
N VAL A 212 -2.97 -1.85 -13.62
CA VAL A 212 -3.51 -2.58 -12.47
C VAL A 212 -3.77 -1.58 -11.36
N TYR A 213 -4.95 -1.65 -10.75
CA TYR A 213 -5.28 -0.89 -9.55
C TYR A 213 -5.26 -1.80 -8.32
N ARG A 214 -4.59 -1.35 -7.26
CA ARG A 214 -4.55 -1.94 -5.92
C ARG A 214 -4.83 -0.89 -4.85
N HIS A 215 -5.35 -1.31 -3.71
CA HIS A 215 -5.75 -0.42 -2.63
C HIS A 215 -4.58 -0.01 -1.72
N PHE A 216 -4.48 1.28 -1.39
CA PHE A 216 -3.62 1.77 -0.31
C PHE A 216 -4.31 2.91 0.46
N PRO A 217 -5.44 2.63 1.14
CA PRO A 217 -6.16 3.61 1.94
C PRO A 217 -5.27 4.15 3.08
N LEU A 218 -5.14 5.46 3.15
CA LEU A 218 -4.40 6.15 4.21
C LEU A 218 -5.40 6.73 5.22
N GLU A 219 -6.04 5.88 6.03
CA GLU A 219 -7.15 6.28 6.93
C GLU A 219 -6.80 7.43 7.90
N GLN A 220 -5.52 7.56 8.23
CA GLN A 220 -5.00 8.65 9.06
C GLN A 220 -5.17 10.03 8.40
N LEU A 221 -5.20 10.07 7.06
CA LEU A 221 -5.42 11.26 6.24
C LEU A 221 -6.85 11.30 5.68
N HIS A 222 -7.41 10.14 5.35
CA HIS A 222 -8.69 9.98 4.70
C HIS A 222 -9.56 8.95 5.44
N PRO A 223 -10.33 9.37 6.47
CA PRO A 223 -11.04 8.44 7.36
C PRO A 223 -12.04 7.49 6.69
N ASN A 224 -12.46 7.76 5.45
CA ASN A 224 -13.39 6.90 4.72
C ASN A 224 -12.70 6.00 3.69
N ALA A 225 -11.39 6.12 3.47
CA ALA A 225 -10.68 5.47 2.37
C ALA A 225 -10.84 3.93 2.38
N GLU A 226 -10.75 3.29 3.54
CA GLU A 226 -10.98 1.84 3.67
C GLU A 226 -12.42 1.49 3.24
N THR A 227 -13.41 2.26 3.70
CA THR A 227 -14.82 2.00 3.38
C THR A 227 -15.08 2.11 1.88
N VAL A 228 -14.46 3.09 1.21
CA VAL A 228 -14.60 3.26 -0.25
C VAL A 228 -13.86 2.16 -1.00
N ALA A 229 -12.68 1.74 -0.54
CA ALA A 229 -11.93 0.61 -1.10
C ALA A 229 -12.74 -0.70 -1.00
N VAL A 230 -13.27 -1.01 0.18
CA VAL A 230 -14.17 -2.16 0.41
C VAL A 230 -15.40 -2.08 -0.52
N ALA A 231 -15.99 -0.90 -0.70
CA ALA A 231 -17.10 -0.72 -1.61
C ALA A 231 -16.73 -1.02 -3.07
N ALA A 232 -15.58 -0.55 -3.55
CA ALA A 232 -15.10 -0.84 -4.90
C ALA A 232 -14.88 -2.35 -5.11
N GLU A 233 -14.27 -3.02 -4.13
CA GLU A 233 -14.09 -4.47 -4.16
C GLU A 233 -15.42 -5.23 -4.10
N CYS A 234 -16.41 -4.74 -3.34
CA CYS A 234 -17.74 -5.33 -3.34
C CYS A 234 -18.41 -5.21 -4.71
N VAL A 235 -18.22 -4.08 -5.43
CA VAL A 235 -18.69 -3.95 -6.82
C VAL A 235 -17.98 -4.95 -7.73
N ALA A 236 -16.66 -5.09 -7.61
CA ALA A 236 -15.88 -6.04 -8.40
C ALA A 236 -16.29 -7.50 -8.13
N LYS A 237 -16.48 -7.87 -6.87
CA LYS A 237 -16.92 -9.20 -6.46
C LYS A 237 -18.30 -9.57 -7.03
N LEU A 238 -19.22 -8.61 -7.10
CA LEU A 238 -20.59 -8.83 -7.56
C LEU A 238 -20.71 -8.80 -9.09
N GLU A 239 -20.01 -7.86 -9.74
CA GLU A 239 -20.25 -7.49 -11.14
C GLU A 239 -19.00 -7.55 -12.03
N GLY A 240 -17.84 -7.89 -11.46
CA GLY A 240 -16.57 -8.09 -12.16
C GLY A 240 -15.75 -6.82 -12.42
N ASN A 241 -14.61 -7.01 -13.08
CA ASN A 241 -13.60 -5.97 -13.35
C ASN A 241 -14.15 -4.74 -14.09
N GLU A 242 -15.04 -4.91 -15.07
CA GLU A 242 -15.62 -3.77 -15.77
C GLU A 242 -16.43 -2.85 -14.84
N ALA A 243 -17.14 -3.44 -13.86
CA ALA A 243 -17.92 -2.69 -12.88
C ALA A 243 -17.01 -1.98 -11.88
N PHE A 244 -15.91 -2.61 -11.47
CA PHE A 244 -14.86 -1.95 -10.68
C PHE A 244 -14.40 -0.66 -11.35
N TRP A 245 -14.02 -0.72 -12.63
CA TRP A 245 -13.54 0.45 -13.36
C TRP A 245 -14.61 1.53 -13.55
N LYS A 246 -15.88 1.15 -13.77
CA LYS A 246 -17.00 2.11 -13.81
C LYS A 246 -17.18 2.85 -12.48
N PHE A 247 -17.06 2.12 -11.37
CA PHE A 247 -17.11 2.69 -10.03
C PHE A 247 -15.90 3.62 -9.80
N ALA A 248 -14.69 3.14 -10.07
CA ALA A 248 -13.45 3.89 -9.86
C ALA A 248 -13.41 5.17 -10.69
N ASP A 249 -13.69 5.08 -12.00
CA ASP A 249 -13.77 6.23 -12.91
C ASP A 249 -14.85 7.24 -12.48
N SER A 250 -15.87 6.81 -11.72
CA SER A 250 -16.91 7.70 -11.21
C SER A 250 -16.57 8.34 -9.88
N TYR A 251 -15.79 7.67 -9.03
CA TYR A 251 -15.36 8.18 -7.74
C TYR A 251 -14.14 9.12 -7.87
N LEU A 252 -13.14 8.73 -8.66
CA LEU A 252 -11.88 9.44 -8.90
C LEU A 252 -12.01 10.43 -10.07
N LYS A 253 -12.87 11.45 -9.91
CA LYS A 253 -13.09 12.53 -10.88
C LYS A 253 -12.48 13.86 -10.46
#